data_AF-I7BNL5-F1
#
_entry.id   AF-I7BNL5-F1
#
_cell.length_a   1.000
_cell.length_b   1.000
_cell.length_c   1.000
_cell.angle_alpha   90.00
_cell.angle_beta   90.00
_cell.angle_gamma   90.00
#
_symmetry.space_group_name_H-M   'P 1'
#
loop_
_entity.id
_entity.type
_entity.pdbx_description
1 polymer ?
#
loop_
_entity_poly.entity_id
_entity_poly.type
_entity_poly.pdbx_seq_one_letter_code
_entity_poly.pdbx_strand_id
1 'polypeptide(L)' 'MDGRVLERNYDYAQRNVRLLSMWYDRDPERMLELLAEHDIELSRNDERQFGTCYRSLRRANW' A
#
# COMPACT_ATOMS: atom_id res chain seq x y z
N MET A 1 10.17 -6.24 3.14
CA MET A 1 9.63 -6.23 4.52
C MET A 1 8.81 -7.50 4.71
N ASP A 2 8.43 -7.93 5.92
CA ASP A 2 7.44 -9.03 6.03
C ASP A 2 6.05 -8.49 5.68
N GLY A 3 5.40 -9.10 4.67
CA GLY A 3 4.07 -8.71 4.20
C GLY A 3 3.01 -8.74 5.30
N ARG A 4 3.08 -9.69 6.25
CA ARG A 4 2.11 -9.78 7.36
C ARG A 4 2.25 -8.61 8.33
N VAL A 5 3.47 -8.15 8.57
CA VAL A 5 3.73 -6.98 9.42
C VAL A 5 3.26 -5.71 8.70
N LEU A 6 3.48 -5.63 7.40
CA LEU A 6 3.03 -4.51 6.58
C LEU A 6 1.50 -4.42 6.56
N GLU A 7 0.80 -5.53 6.30
CA GLU A 7 -0.66 -5.60 6.29
C GLU A 7 -1.25 -5.20 7.64
N ARG A 8 -0.71 -5.73 8.74
CA ARG A 8 -1.15 -5.35 10.09
C ARG A 8 -0.94 -3.86 10.37
N ASN A 9 0.18 -3.30 9.94
CA ASN A 9 0.45 -1.88 10.13
C ASN A 9 -0.44 -1.02 9.23
N TYR A 10 -0.79 -1.50 8.03
CA TYR A 10 -1.78 -0.86 7.18
C TYR A 10 -3.17 -0.86 7.85
N ASP A 11 -3.58 -1.96 8.47
CA ASP A 11 -4.81 -2.01 9.26
C ASP A 11 -4.78 -1.05 10.46
N TYR A 12 -3.66 -0.96 11.18
CA TYR A 12 -3.49 0.01 12.27
C TYR A 12 -3.54 1.46 11.78
N ALA A 13 -3.04 1.73 10.57
CA ALA A 13 -3.19 3.00 9.89
C ALA A 13 -4.61 3.21 9.30
N GLN A 14 -5.60 2.41 9.73
CA GLN A 14 -6.99 2.44 9.26
C GLN A 14 -7.11 2.26 7.73
N ARG A 15 -6.19 1.47 7.16
CA ARG A 15 -6.04 1.24 5.73
C ARG A 15 -5.97 2.54 4.92
N ASN A 16 -5.09 3.44 5.37
CA ASN A 16 -4.77 4.71 4.72
C ASN A 16 -3.29 4.73 4.34
N VAL A 17 -3.01 4.70 3.03
CA VAL A 17 -1.64 4.69 2.48
C VAL A 17 -0.84 5.90 2.93
N ARG A 18 -1.44 7.09 2.96
CA ARG A 18 -0.70 8.31 3.34
C ARG A 18 -0.27 8.27 4.80
N LEU A 19 -1.16 7.84 5.69
CA LEU A 19 -0.83 7.68 7.12
C LEU A 19 0.23 6.61 7.31
N LEU A 20 0.09 5.47 6.64
CA LEU A 20 1.08 4.39 6.69
C LEU A 20 2.45 4.90 6.18
N SER A 21 2.47 5.65 5.09
CA SER A 21 3.70 6.19 4.51
C SER A 21 4.43 7.13 5.48
N MET A 22 3.69 7.98 6.20
CA MET A 22 4.25 8.82 7.26
C MET A 22 4.87 8.01 8.39
N TRP A 23 4.24 6.91 8.83
CA TRP A 23 4.77 6.08 9.92
C TRP A 23 6.10 5.41 9.57
N TYR A 24 6.31 5.13 8.28
CA TYR A 24 7.52 4.52 7.77
C TYR A 24 8.55 5.52 7.26
N ASP A 25 8.25 6.82 7.33
CA ASP A 25 9.05 7.90 6.74
C ASP A 25 9.34 7.64 5.24
N ARG A 26 8.27 7.36 4.49
CA ARG A 26 8.30 7.03 3.05
C ARG A 26 7.30 7.87 2.28
N ASP A 27 7.51 7.98 0.97
CA ASP A 27 6.53 8.53 0.04
C ASP A 27 5.36 7.55 -0.20
N PRO A 28 4.14 8.06 -0.44
CA PRO A 28 2.97 7.24 -0.79
C PRO A 28 3.19 6.29 -1.96
N GLU A 29 3.94 6.69 -2.98
CA GLU A 29 4.24 5.83 -4.13
C GLU A 29 5.06 4.59 -3.73
N ARG A 30 6.08 4.78 -2.87
CA ARG A 30 6.88 3.65 -2.36
C ARG A 30 6.08 2.74 -1.45
N MET A 31 5.11 3.28 -0.72
CA MET A 31 4.21 2.45 0.07
C MET A 31 3.25 1.64 -0.81
N LEU A 32 2.74 2.22 -1.91
CA LEU A 32 1.92 1.49 -2.89
C LEU A 32 2.69 0.36 -3.57
N GLU A 33 3.96 0.57 -3.90
CA GLU A 33 4.85 -0.47 -4.43
C GLU A 33 4.97 -1.65 -3.45
N LEU A 34 5.25 -1.36 -2.18
CA LEU A 34 5.38 -2.39 -1.14
C LEU A 34 4.08 -3.17 -0.91
N LEU A 35 2.93 -2.48 -0.91
CA LEU A 35 1.64 -3.14 -0.80
C LEU A 35 1.39 -4.06 -2.02
N ALA A 36 1.75 -3.61 -3.22
CA ALA A 36 1.57 -4.38 -4.44
C ALA A 36 2.52 -5.60 -4.52
N GLU A 37 3.77 -5.44 -4.10
CA GLU A 37 4.78 -6.52 -4.00
C GLU A 37 4.30 -7.63 -3.06
N HIS A 38 3.60 -7.28 -1.98
CA HIS A 38 3.07 -8.22 -1.00
C HIS A 38 1.60 -8.64 -1.26
N ASP A 39 1.01 -8.26 -2.40
CA ASP A 39 -0.39 -8.51 -2.78
C ASP A 39 -1.43 -8.08 -1.73
N ILE A 40 -1.18 -6.97 -1.03
CA ILE A 40 -2.07 -6.43 0.01
C ILE A 40 -3.12 -5.52 -0.63
N GLU A 41 -4.38 -5.91 -0.57
CA GLU A 41 -5.47 -5.14 -1.17
C GLU A 41 -5.64 -3.74 -0.56
N LEU A 42 -5.83 -2.74 -1.43
CA LEU A 42 -6.15 -1.38 -1.01
C LEU A 42 -7.56 -1.30 -0.41
N SER A 43 -7.75 -0.38 0.54
CA SER A 43 -9.11 -0.01 0.96
C SER A 43 -9.87 0.68 -0.16
N ARG A 44 -11.20 0.68 -0.13
CA ARG A 44 -12.04 1.39 -1.13
C ARG A 44 -11.66 2.87 -1.31
N ASN A 45 -11.21 3.53 -0.24
CA ASN A 45 -10.80 4.94 -0.32
C ASN A 45 -9.47 5.07 -1.05
N ASP A 46 -8.49 4.25 -0.70
CA ASP A 46 -7.19 4.24 -1.36
C ASP A 46 -7.30 3.73 -2.81
N GLU A 47 -8.19 2.78 -3.11
CA GLU A 47 -8.49 2.36 -4.48
C GLU A 47 -9.02 3.51 -5.34
N ARG A 48 -9.90 4.37 -4.79
CA ARG A 48 -10.41 5.53 -5.52
C ARG A 48 -9.31 6.53 -5.86
N GLN A 49 -8.33 6.69 -4.98
CA GLN A 49 -7.26 7.67 -5.17
C GLN A 49 -6.06 7.10 -5.95
N PHE A 50 -5.68 5.86 -5.68
CA PHE A 50 -4.43 5.25 -6.11
C PHE A 50 -4.62 3.98 -6.95
N GLY A 51 -5.84 3.48 -7.10
CA GLY A 51 -6.10 2.15 -7.69
C GLY A 51 -5.54 1.96 -9.10
N THR A 52 -5.48 3.02 -9.91
CA THR A 52 -4.84 2.94 -11.25
C THR A 52 -3.34 2.72 -11.15
N CYS A 53 -2.63 3.49 -10.31
CA CYS A 53 -1.21 3.32 -10.07
C CYS A 53 -0.92 1.95 -9.45
N TYR A 54 -1.67 1.58 -8.41
CA TYR A 54 -1.54 0.30 -7.71
C TYR A 54 -1.68 -0.91 -8.64
N ARG A 55 -2.70 -0.92 -9.52
CA ARG A 55 -2.89 -2.02 -10.49
C ARG A 55 -1.76 -2.11 -11.51
N SER A 56 -1.20 -0.99 -11.94
CA SER A 56 -0.04 -0.99 -12.83
C SER A 56 1.20 -1.57 -12.13
N LEU A 57 1.46 -1.16 -10.89
CA LEU A 57 2.55 -1.70 -10.06
C LEU A 57 2.40 -3.20 -9.84
N ARG A 58 1.19 -3.65 -9.48
CA ARG A 58 0.92 -5.07 -9.24
C ARG A 58 1.12 -5.93 -10.50
N ARG A 59 0.81 -5.41 -11.70
CA ARG A 59 1.07 -6.12 -12.97
C ARG A 59 2.56 -6.16 -13.34
N ALA A 60 3.32 -5.15 -12.96
CA ALA A 60 4.75 -5.09 -13.27
C ALA A 60 5.60 -6.01 -12.38
N ASN A 61 5.07 -6.37 -11.21
CA ASN A 61 5.71 -7.29 -10.26
C ASN A 61 5.33 -8.77 -10.47
N TRP A 62 4.63 -9.10 -11.56
CA TRP A 62 4.34 -10.47 -12.01
C TRP A 62 5.24 -10.84 -13.20
#